data_AF-A0A934HK78-F1
#
_entry.id   AF-A0A934HK78-F1
#
_cell.length_a   1.000
_cell.length_b   1.000
_cell.length_c   1.000
_cell.angle_alpha   90.00
_cell.angle_beta   90.00
_cell.angle_gamma   90.00
#
_symmetry.space_group_name_H-M   'P 1'
#
loop_
_entity.id
_entity.type
_entity.pdbx_description
1 polymer ?
#
loop_
_entity_poly.entity_id
_entity_poly.type
_entity_poly.pdbx_seq_one_letter_code
_entity_poly.pdbx_strand_id
1 'polypeptide(L)'
;MLWATRSGRDDVAKLFIERGANVNAKDIISYTPLTWAARHGHKDIVRLLIEKGADVDYAIARLEMFAESTQIGYNRLSAKIGIALLKRLDKEREAAK
;
A
#
# COMPACT_ATOMS: atom_id res chain seq x y z
N MET A 1 5.71 7.21 -12.33
CA MET A 1 5.62 8.66 -12.09
C MET A 1 4.56 8.94 -11.01
N LEU A 2 5.04 9.34 -9.83
CA LEU A 2 4.39 10.03 -8.71
C LEU A 2 2.85 10.03 -8.58
N TRP A 3 2.36 9.08 -7.77
CA TRP A 3 1.35 9.20 -6.71
C TRP A 3 0.54 10.50 -6.62
N ALA A 4 -0.59 10.50 -7.34
CA ALA A 4 -1.95 10.84 -6.87
C ALA A 4 -2.12 11.61 -5.55
N THR A 5 -1.52 12.79 -5.41
CA THR A 5 -1.85 13.70 -4.32
C THR A 5 -3.17 14.42 -4.60
N ARG A 6 -4.09 14.35 -3.63
CA ARG A 6 -5.42 14.98 -3.52
C ARG A 6 -6.59 14.30 -4.27
N SER A 7 -7.22 13.36 -3.56
CA SER A 7 -8.68 13.21 -3.41
C SER A 7 -9.58 12.93 -4.63
N GLY A 8 -9.06 12.87 -5.86
CA GLY A 8 -9.86 12.62 -7.07
C GLY A 8 -9.26 11.58 -8.03
N ARG A 9 -8.29 10.78 -7.58
CA ARG A 9 -7.57 9.81 -8.42
C ARG A 9 -7.70 8.36 -7.97
N ASP A 10 -8.61 8.06 -7.05
CA ASP A 10 -8.91 6.67 -6.72
C ASP A 10 -9.34 5.94 -8.00
N ASP A 11 -10.24 6.53 -8.79
CA ASP A 11 -10.69 5.98 -10.07
C ASP A 11 -9.56 5.82 -11.10
N VAL A 12 -8.59 6.75 -11.10
CA VAL A 12 -7.42 6.65 -11.98
C VAL A 12 -6.52 5.50 -11.56
N ALA A 13 -6.29 5.32 -10.26
CA ALA A 13 -5.54 4.17 -9.73
C ALA A 13 -6.26 2.85 -10.05
N LYS A 14 -7.59 2.79 -9.92
CA LYS A 14 -8.40 1.62 -10.33
C LYS A 14 -8.22 1.32 -11.81
N LEU A 15 -8.32 2.33 -12.68
CA LEU A 15 -8.17 2.17 -14.12
C LEU A 15 -6.76 1.67 -14.51
N PHE A 16 -5.71 2.13 -13.83
CA PHE A 16 -4.35 1.63 -14.05
C PHE A 16 -4.21 0.16 -13.61
N ILE A 17 -4.76 -0.19 -12.45
CA ILE A 17 -4.76 -1.57 -11.93
C ILE A 17 -5.55 -2.50 -12.88
N GLU A 18 -6.69 -2.04 -13.41
CA GLU A 18 -7.49 -2.79 -14.39
C GLU A 18 -6.77 -2.96 -15.74
N ARG A 19 -5.98 -1.97 -16.16
CA ARG A 19 -5.16 -2.05 -17.38
C ARG A 19 -3.90 -2.90 -17.26
N GLY A 20 -3.76 -3.66 -16.16
CA GLY A 20 -2.61 -4.55 -15.96
C GLY A 20 -1.34 -3.82 -15.56
N ALA A 21 -1.45 -2.66 -14.92
CA ALA A 21 -0.29 -2.01 -14.31
C ALA A 21 0.39 -2.97 -13.33
N ASN A 22 1.73 -2.97 -13.34
CA ASN A 22 2.49 -3.79 -12.43
C ASN A 22 2.26 -3.33 -10.97
N VAL A 23 1.44 -4.09 -10.24
CA VAL A 23 1.05 -3.83 -8.84
C VAL A 23 2.23 -3.93 -7.87
N ASN A 24 3.34 -4.54 -8.31
CA ASN A 24 4.58 -4.70 -7.54
C ASN A 24 5.71 -3.80 -8.07
N ALA A 25 5.41 -2.80 -8.91
CA ALA A 25 6.39 -1.85 -9.41
C ALA A 25 7.08 -1.12 -8.24
N LYS A 26 8.40 -1.18 -8.19
CA LYS A 26 9.20 -0.55 -7.14
C LYS A 26 9.69 0.82 -7.62
N ASP A 27 9.44 1.85 -6.81
CA ASP A 27 9.99 3.19 -7.05
C ASP A 27 11.46 3.27 -6.59
N ILE A 28 12.11 4.43 -6.77
CA ILE A 28 13.50 4.70 -6.36
C ILE A 28 13.79 4.45 -4.87
N ILE A 29 12.76 4.50 -4.03
CA ILE A 29 12.80 4.19 -2.59
C ILE A 29 12.26 2.78 -2.31
N SER A 30 12.20 1.91 -3.31
CA SER A 30 11.68 0.54 -3.24
C SER A 30 10.25 0.46 -2.68
N TYR A 31 9.45 1.50 -2.87
CA TYR A 31 8.04 1.49 -2.50
C TYR A 31 7.19 0.96 -3.65
N THR A 32 6.24 0.11 -3.31
CA THR A 32 5.24 -0.43 -4.23
C THR A 32 3.95 0.38 -4.17
N PRO A 33 3.06 0.18 -5.16
CA PRO A 33 1.67 0.57 -5.11
C PRO A 33 1.00 0.37 -3.75
N LEU A 34 1.20 -0.81 -3.19
CA LEU A 34 0.58 -1.20 -1.94
C LEU A 34 1.15 -0.41 -0.75
N THR A 35 2.46 -0.17 -0.71
CA THR A 35 3.14 0.53 0.39
C THR A 35 2.62 1.96 0.55
N TRP A 36 2.45 2.66 -0.58
CA TRP A 36 1.94 4.02 -0.58
C TRP A 36 0.45 4.10 -0.25
N ALA A 37 -0.38 3.23 -0.85
CA ALA A 37 -1.81 3.19 -0.55
C ALA A 37 -2.07 2.92 0.94
N ALA A 38 -1.31 1.99 1.53
CA ALA A 38 -1.36 1.71 2.97
C ALA A 38 -0.90 2.91 3.82
N ARG A 39 0.20 3.59 3.45
CA ARG A 39 0.72 4.75 4.19
C ARG A 39 -0.27 5.93 4.22
N HIS A 40 -1.02 6.11 3.14
CA HIS A 40 -2.04 7.17 3.02
C HIS A 40 -3.43 6.73 3.48
N GLY A 41 -3.63 5.46 3.87
CA GLY A 41 -4.91 4.95 4.36
C GLY A 41 -5.97 4.77 3.26
N HIS A 42 -5.58 4.65 2.00
CA HIS A 42 -6.48 4.45 0.86
C HIS A 42 -7.01 3.01 0.80
N LYS A 43 -7.95 2.67 1.70
CA LYS A 43 -8.51 1.31 1.88
C LYS A 43 -8.98 0.66 0.58
N ASP A 44 -9.67 1.42 -0.29
CA ASP A 44 -10.25 0.87 -1.52
C ASP A 44 -9.17 0.46 -2.54
N ILE A 45 -8.12 1.28 -2.67
CA ILE A 45 -6.96 0.96 -3.52
C ILE A 45 -6.20 -0.23 -2.95
N VAL A 46 -6.05 -0.31 -1.62
CA VAL A 46 -5.39 -1.44 -0.95
C VAL A 46 -6.13 -2.75 -1.23
N ARG A 47 -7.46 -2.78 -1.10
CA ARG A 47 -8.27 -3.98 -1.41
C ARG A 47 -8.07 -4.43 -2.85
N LEU A 48 -8.16 -3.51 -3.81
CA LEU A 48 -7.97 -3.82 -5.24
C LEU A 48 -6.57 -4.34 -5.56
N LEU A 49 -5.53 -3.76 -4.96
CA LEU A 49 -4.16 -4.23 -5.13
C LEU A 49 -3.98 -5.65 -4.58
N ILE A 50 -4.56 -5.96 -3.42
CA ILE A 50 -4.52 -7.30 -2.82
C ILE A 50 -5.26 -8.32 -3.71
N GLU A 51 -6.44 -7.97 -4.23
CA GLU A 51 -7.21 -8.82 -5.17
C GLU A 51 -6.41 -9.13 -6.44
N LYS A 52 -5.61 -8.17 -6.91
CA LYS A 52 -4.75 -8.32 -8.09
C LYS A 52 -3.42 -9.02 -7.81
N GLY A 53 -3.21 -9.49 -6.58
CA GLY A 53 -2.01 -10.25 -6.21
C GLY A 53 -0.79 -9.39 -5.90
N ALA A 54 -0.99 -8.17 -5.39
CA ALA A 54 0.12 -7.39 -4.84
C ALA A 54 0.77 -8.11 -3.65
N ASP A 55 2.09 -7.96 -3.53
CA ASP A 55 2.89 -8.57 -2.48
C ASP A 55 2.73 -7.78 -1.16
N VAL A 56 1.88 -8.31 -0.28
CA VAL A 56 1.55 -7.72 1.02
C VAL A 56 2.72 -7.81 1.98
N ASP A 57 3.42 -8.94 2.00
CA ASP A 57 4.55 -9.17 2.89
C ASP A 57 5.69 -8.21 2.59
N TYR A 58 6.00 -8.00 1.31
CA TYR A 58 6.99 -7.01 0.89
C TYR A 58 6.59 -5.59 1.32
N ALA A 59 5.32 -5.22 1.17
CA ALA A 59 4.82 -3.92 1.58
C ALA A 59 4.89 -3.72 3.11
N ILE A 60 4.55 -4.74 3.90
CA ILE A 60 4.67 -4.72 5.36
C ILE A 60 6.14 -4.56 5.77
N ALA A 61 7.02 -5.42 5.27
CA ALA A 61 8.45 -5.38 5.58
C ALA A 61 9.06 -4.01 5.24
N ARG A 62 8.64 -3.41 4.12
CA ARG A 62 9.13 -2.09 3.72
C ARG A 62 8.61 -0.97 4.62
N LEU A 63 7.35 -1.02 5.05
CA LEU A 63 6.80 -0.06 6.02
C LEU A 63 7.44 -0.21 7.40
N GLU A 64 7.71 -1.44 7.84
CA GLU A 64 8.40 -1.73 9.11
C GLU A 64 9.83 -1.21 9.09
N MET A 65 10.60 -1.54 8.04
CA MET A 65 11.98 -1.07 7.86
C MET A 65 12.07 0.47 7.82
N PHE A 66 11.09 1.14 7.22
CA PHE A 66 11.04 2.61 7.21
C PHE A 66 10.65 3.21 8.56
N ALA A 67 9.74 2.55 9.29
CA ALA A 67 9.31 2.98 10.63
C ALA A 67 10.43 2.88 11.67
N GLU A 68 11.43 2.02 11.44
CA GLU A 68 12.62 1.87 12.27
C GLU A 68 13.74 2.85 11.89
N SER A 69 13.85 3.23 10.62
CA SER A 69 14.96 4.07 10.13
C SER A 69 14.78 5.57 10.35
N THR A 70 13.59 6.05 10.70
CA THR A 70 13.33 7.49 10.89
C THR A 70 13.04 7.86 12.34
N GLN A 71 13.99 8.59 12.95
CA GLN A 71 13.92 9.09 14.33
C GLN A 71 12.95 10.29 14.53
N ILE A 72 12.22 10.72 13.49
CA ILE A 72 11.40 11.94 13.50
C ILE A 72 9.90 11.57 13.45
N GLY A 73 9.20 11.92 14.53
CA GLY A 73 7.91 11.35 14.97
C GLY A 73 6.64 11.60 14.15
N TYR A 74 6.69 12.17 12.93
CA TYR A 74 5.47 12.42 12.14
C TYR A 74 5.01 11.24 11.26
N ASN A 75 5.91 10.32 10.90
CA ASN A 75 5.60 9.26 9.93
C ASN A 75 5.37 7.87 10.54
N ARG A 76 5.78 7.62 11.79
CA ARG A 76 5.66 6.31 12.44
C ARG A 76 4.20 5.90 12.67
N LEU A 77 3.33 6.84 13.03
CA LEU A 77 1.91 6.55 13.26
C LEU A 77 1.20 6.16 11.95
N SER A 78 1.44 6.92 10.88
CA SER A 78 0.89 6.63 9.55
C SER A 78 1.35 5.26 9.01
N ALA A 79 2.63 4.91 9.20
CA ALA A 79 3.16 3.60 8.83
C ALA A 79 2.51 2.47 9.67
N LYS A 80 2.37 2.65 11.00
CA LYS A 80 1.71 1.68 11.87
C LYS A 80 0.25 1.43 11.48
N ILE A 81 -0.50 2.50 11.15
CA ILE A 81 -1.89 2.39 10.69
C ILE A 81 -1.95 1.64 9.36
N GLY A 82 -1.05 1.94 8.41
CA GLY A 82 -0.94 1.22 7.15
C GLY A 82 -0.63 -0.27 7.33
N ILE A 83 0.33 -0.61 8.20
CA ILE A 83 0.68 -2.00 8.52
C ILE A 83 -0.52 -2.74 9.15
N ALA A 84 -1.21 -2.12 10.10
CA ALA A 84 -2.37 -2.72 10.75
C ALA A 84 -3.51 -3.00 9.75
N LEU A 85 -3.70 -2.09 8.79
CA LEU A 85 -4.68 -2.25 7.72
C LEU A 85 -4.30 -3.38 6.76
N LEU A 86 -3.03 -3.49 6.36
CA LEU A 86 -2.55 -4.61 5.52
C LEU A 86 -2.71 -5.96 6.23
N LYS A 87 -2.27 -6.07 7.49
CA LYS A 87 -2.42 -7.30 8.30
C LYS A 87 -3.89 -7.69 8.48
N ARG A 88 -4.79 -6.72 8.64
CA ARG A 88 -6.23 -6.98 8.74
C ARG A 88 -6.83 -7.47 7.42
N LEU A 89 -6.51 -6.82 6.31
CA LEU A 89 -7.03 -7.18 4.99
C LEU A 89 -6.48 -8.52 4.49
N ASP A 90 -5.23 -8.84 4.80
CA ASP A 90 -4.64 -10.13 4.47
C ASP A 90 -5.33 -11.27 5.24
N LYS A 91 -5.61 -11.07 6.53
CA LYS A 91 -6.43 -11.99 7.34
C LYS A 91 -7.86 -12.14 6.81
N GLU A 92 -8.49 -11.05 6.35
CA GLU A 92 -9.82 -11.09 5.70
C GLU A 92 -9.78 -11.90 4.39
N ARG A 93 -8.70 -11.81 3.61
CA ARG A 93 -8.49 -12.58 2.38
C ARG A 93 -8.30 -14.07 2.66
N GLU A 94 -7.49 -14.42 3.66
CA GLU A 94 -7.30 -15.82 4.04
C GLU A 94 -8.57 -16.47 4.59
N ALA A 95 -9.40 -15.70 5.32
CA ALA A 95 -10.68 -16.18 5.82
C ALA A 95 -11.75 -16.37 4.73
N ALA A 96 -11.54 -15.83 3.52
CA ALA A 96 -12.45 -15.91 2.39
C ALA A 96 -12.07 -17.00 1.36
N LYS A 97 -11.01 -17.77 1.62
CA LYS A 97 -10.62 -18.97 0.85
C LYS A 97 -11.19 -20.23 1.49
#